data_AF-A0A970K893-F1
#
_entry.id   AF-A0A970K893-F1
#
_cell.length_a   1.000
_cell.length_b   1.000
_cell.length_c   1.000
_cell.angle_alpha   90.00
_cell.angle_beta   90.00
_cell.angle_gamma   90.00
#
_symmetry.space_group_name_H-M   'P 1'
#
loop_
_entity.id
_entity.type
_entity.pdbx_description
1 polymer ?
#
loop_
_entity_poly.entity_id
_entity_poly.type
_entity_poly.pdbx_seq_one_letter_code
_entity_poly.pdbx_strand_id
1 'polypeptide(L)'
;MKRWLSLPLLTLVAIGWLFISPAQGADTVQVELNYLTVEFDTPAVIHNDRVMVPFRGLAELLNVTVDWLADSRTVVANSSGSQVRLQVGNPTAYQNNGAVLLDAPPLLVNGRVLVPLRFFSEAFGCEVTWKADERQVVLFSPPESMEVLAYYALGDKTTSSWEDLFGKPYPDHGIGHTDIVSCLALGWFSLDEKGNLLTESRTGWQRPVGWEDVLELSHARGLTSEMTVHMVNGQGEITALLNDAEACQRAVDQIAREARHYHGVNLDLEGLGLSAQGAELQEIRDKYTAFAAMLAQRLHQDGKTLSISLHPPNSSYRGYDYAALGAVCDKLIIMAYDYGSKPEPLAMVKEAVEKTVMQVPAHKVVLGISIPSENAYSAAQKVELARRYDLQGIALWRLGLLDENMWYSISSRIAFN
;
A
#
# COMPACT_ATOMS: atom_id res chain seq x y z
N MET A 1 -57.60 72.63 -30.25
CA MET A 1 -58.29 71.43 -30.75
C MET A 1 -57.39 70.22 -30.51
N LYS A 2 -57.93 69.18 -29.87
CA LYS A 2 -57.25 67.96 -29.45
C LYS A 2 -56.63 67.20 -30.63
N ARG A 3 -55.38 66.74 -30.49
CA ARG A 3 -54.89 65.49 -31.12
C ARG A 3 -53.98 64.77 -30.14
N TRP A 4 -54.50 63.69 -29.58
CA TRP A 4 -53.75 62.62 -28.93
C TRP A 4 -53.27 61.66 -30.02
N LEU A 5 -52.07 61.10 -29.86
CA LEU A 5 -51.65 59.79 -30.41
C LEU A 5 -50.43 59.29 -29.60
N SER A 6 -50.76 58.52 -28.56
CA SER A 6 -50.12 57.30 -28.05
C SER A 6 -48.69 56.94 -28.49
N LEU A 7 -47.77 56.86 -27.51
CA LEU A 7 -46.55 56.04 -27.55
C LEU A 7 -46.69 54.91 -26.51
N PRO A 8 -46.27 53.66 -26.83
CA PRO A 8 -46.59 52.48 -26.04
C PRO A 8 -45.71 52.34 -24.80
N LEU A 9 -46.33 51.81 -23.74
CA LEU A 9 -45.74 51.42 -22.46
C LEU A 9 -44.86 50.17 -22.64
N LEU A 10 -43.55 50.32 -22.57
CA LEU A 10 -42.60 49.21 -22.50
C LEU A 10 -42.64 48.60 -21.10
N THR A 11 -43.37 47.50 -20.95
CA THR A 11 -43.34 46.67 -19.73
C THR A 11 -42.08 45.81 -19.74
N LEU A 12 -41.10 46.21 -18.92
CA LEU A 12 -39.91 45.42 -18.62
C LEU A 12 -40.32 44.26 -17.70
N VAL A 13 -40.53 43.08 -18.28
CA VAL A 13 -40.69 41.83 -17.52
C VAL A 13 -39.31 41.44 -17.01
N ALA A 14 -39.03 41.75 -15.75
CA ALA A 14 -37.88 41.21 -15.04
C ALA A 14 -38.13 39.72 -14.80
N ILE A 15 -37.62 38.87 -15.69
CA ILE A 15 -37.53 37.43 -15.45
C ILE A 15 -36.47 37.24 -14.36
N GLY A 16 -36.92 37.15 -13.11
CA GLY A 16 -36.08 36.73 -12.00
C GLY A 16 -35.60 35.30 -12.28
N TRP A 17 -34.31 35.16 -12.57
CA TRP A 17 -33.67 33.86 -12.50
C TRP A 17 -33.71 33.43 -11.04
N LEU A 18 -34.60 32.49 -10.72
CA LEU A 18 -34.50 31.72 -9.50
C LEU A 18 -33.17 30.96 -9.60
N PHE A 19 -32.14 31.52 -8.98
CA PHE A 19 -30.98 30.74 -8.60
C PHE A 19 -31.50 29.72 -7.59
N ILE A 20 -31.76 28.50 -8.08
CA ILE A 20 -31.76 27.32 -7.24
C ILE A 20 -30.32 27.25 -6.73
N SER A 21 -30.10 27.79 -5.53
CA SER A 21 -28.85 27.55 -4.83
C SER A 21 -28.73 26.03 -4.71
N PRO A 22 -27.57 25.43 -5.05
CA PRO A 22 -27.35 24.04 -4.70
C PRO A 22 -27.62 23.92 -3.20
N ALA A 23 -28.43 22.93 -2.80
CA ALA A 23 -28.65 22.64 -1.40
C ALA A 23 -27.28 22.57 -0.72
N GLN A 24 -27.06 23.42 0.28
CA GLN A 24 -25.89 23.32 1.15
C GLN A 24 -25.80 21.85 1.59
N GLY A 25 -24.63 21.24 1.35
CA GLY A 25 -24.40 19.83 1.58
C GLY A 25 -24.89 19.43 2.97
N ALA A 26 -25.59 18.32 3.03
CA ALA A 26 -26.08 17.76 4.29
C ALA A 26 -24.96 17.73 5.34
N ASP A 27 -25.33 18.02 6.59
CA ASP A 27 -24.56 18.03 7.85
C ASP A 27 -23.80 16.70 8.14
N THR A 28 -22.93 16.29 7.23
CA THR A 28 -22.30 14.97 7.23
C THR A 28 -20.99 15.02 7.99
N VAL A 29 -20.84 14.12 8.97
CA VAL A 29 -19.59 13.94 9.70
C VAL A 29 -18.65 13.08 8.85
N GLN A 30 -17.44 13.58 8.62
CA GLN A 30 -16.41 12.79 7.96
C GLN A 30 -15.65 11.94 8.99
N VAL A 31 -15.29 10.71 8.61
CA VAL A 31 -14.48 9.83 9.43
C VAL A 31 -13.25 9.44 8.62
N GLU A 32 -12.08 9.60 9.23
CA GLU A 32 -10.79 9.18 8.69
C GLU A 32 -10.19 8.14 9.65
N LEU A 33 -9.74 7.01 9.12
CA LEU A 33 -9.02 5.98 9.86
C LEU A 33 -7.66 5.77 9.20
N ASN A 34 -6.60 6.04 9.96
CA ASN A 34 -5.21 5.97 9.53
C ASN A 34 -4.99 6.66 8.17
N TYR A 35 -5.24 7.98 8.08
CA TYR A 35 -5.08 8.77 6.86
C TYR A 35 -6.03 8.44 5.69
N LEU A 36 -6.89 7.44 5.83
CA LEU A 36 -7.85 7.04 4.80
C LEU A 36 -9.27 7.42 5.20
N THR A 37 -9.94 8.19 4.34
CA THR A 37 -11.37 8.46 4.49
C THR A 37 -12.16 7.17 4.51
N VAL A 38 -13.12 7.10 5.43
CA VAL A 38 -14.02 5.98 5.62
C VAL A 38 -15.38 6.30 5.04
N GLU A 39 -15.84 5.46 4.14
CA GLU A 39 -17.21 5.48 3.64
C GLU A 39 -18.01 4.35 4.27
N PHE A 40 -19.13 4.70 4.91
CA PHE A 40 -20.05 3.74 5.49
C PHE A 40 -21.27 3.53 4.59
N ASP A 41 -21.86 2.34 4.64
CA ASP A 41 -23.13 2.04 3.94
C ASP A 41 -24.33 2.84 4.49
N THR A 42 -24.18 3.38 5.70
CA THR A 42 -25.10 4.33 6.33
C THR A 42 -24.29 5.49 6.92
N PRO A 43 -24.64 6.76 6.63
CA PRO A 43 -23.85 7.90 7.09
C PRO A 43 -23.65 7.94 8.61
N ALA A 44 -22.50 8.45 9.04
CA ALA A 44 -22.28 8.84 10.42
C ALA A 44 -23.26 9.95 10.81
N VAL A 45 -23.83 9.88 12.01
CA VAL A 45 -24.78 10.89 12.52
C VAL A 45 -24.32 11.42 13.86
N ILE A 46 -24.65 12.67 14.17
CA ILE A 46 -24.52 13.22 15.52
C ILE A 46 -25.82 12.97 16.26
N HIS A 47 -25.75 12.30 17.41
CA HIS A 47 -26.87 12.07 18.30
C HIS A 47 -26.43 12.34 19.74
N ASN A 48 -27.12 13.24 20.45
CA ASN A 48 -26.76 13.69 21.81
C ASN A 48 -25.27 14.12 21.92
N ASP A 49 -24.82 14.99 21.01
CA ASP A 49 -23.43 15.47 20.94
C ASP A 49 -22.38 14.35 20.83
N ARG A 50 -22.76 13.19 20.29
CA ARG A 50 -21.87 12.06 20.02
C ARG A 50 -21.97 11.62 18.57
N VAL A 51 -20.82 11.34 17.97
CA VAL A 51 -20.73 10.75 16.64
C VAL A 51 -21.08 9.27 16.73
N MET A 52 -22.10 8.88 16.00
CA MET A 52 -22.62 7.53 15.90
C MET A 52 -22.31 6.97 14.52
N VAL A 53 -21.74 5.77 14.46
CA VAL A 53 -21.36 5.12 13.19
C VAL A 53 -21.88 3.69 13.12
N PRO A 54 -22.05 3.12 11.90
CA PRO A 54 -22.45 1.73 11.74
C PRO A 54 -21.43 0.79 12.38
N PHE A 55 -21.91 0.02 13.36
CA PHE A 55 -21.09 -0.89 14.16
C PHE A 55 -20.27 -1.86 13.29
N ARG A 56 -20.91 -2.50 12.32
CA ARG A 56 -20.26 -3.49 11.44
C ARG A 56 -19.17 -2.85 10.57
N GLY A 57 -19.47 -1.70 9.96
CA GLY A 57 -18.52 -1.01 9.09
C GLY A 57 -17.26 -0.58 9.83
N LEU A 58 -17.40 -0.03 11.04
CA LEU A 58 -16.23 0.32 11.86
C LEU A 58 -15.47 -0.92 12.36
N ALA A 59 -16.18 -1.98 12.76
CA ALA A 59 -15.53 -3.20 13.23
C ALA A 59 -14.71 -3.91 12.14
N GLU A 60 -15.25 -4.02 10.92
CA GLU A 60 -14.54 -4.60 9.77
C GLU A 60 -13.25 -3.84 9.45
N LEU A 61 -13.28 -2.51 9.50
CA LEU A 61 -12.09 -1.66 9.28
C LEU A 61 -11.02 -1.80 10.37
N LEU A 62 -11.41 -2.26 11.56
CA LEU A 62 -10.51 -2.52 12.68
C LEU A 62 -10.11 -4.00 12.77
N ASN A 63 -10.45 -4.82 11.76
CA ASN A 63 -10.25 -6.27 11.76
C ASN A 63 -10.87 -6.97 12.99
N VAL A 64 -12.01 -6.46 13.46
CA VAL A 64 -12.73 -6.97 14.62
C VAL A 64 -13.90 -7.84 14.17
N THR A 65 -13.98 -9.05 14.73
CA THR A 65 -15.09 -9.99 14.44
C THR A 65 -16.36 -9.52 15.14
N VAL A 66 -17.51 -9.70 14.49
CA VAL A 66 -18.79 -9.18 14.99
C VAL A 66 -19.93 -10.19 14.94
N ASP A 67 -20.70 -10.23 16.03
CA ASP A 67 -21.91 -11.03 16.18
C ASP A 67 -23.13 -10.15 16.49
N TRP A 68 -24.30 -10.63 16.09
CA TRP A 68 -25.59 -10.04 16.44
C TRP A 68 -26.45 -11.05 17.19
N LEU A 69 -26.78 -10.74 18.45
CA LEU A 69 -27.68 -11.51 19.28
C LEU A 69 -29.09 -10.92 19.16
N ALA A 70 -29.93 -11.53 18.32
CA ALA A 70 -31.23 -11.00 17.94
C ALA A 70 -32.20 -10.87 19.13
N ASP A 71 -32.26 -11.89 20.00
CA ASP A 71 -33.21 -11.95 21.12
C ASP A 71 -33.03 -10.78 22.10
N SER A 72 -31.77 -10.43 22.37
CA SER A 72 -31.41 -9.33 23.27
C SER A 72 -31.12 -8.02 22.55
N ARG A 73 -31.20 -7.98 21.21
CA ARG A 73 -30.79 -6.85 20.37
C ARG A 73 -29.39 -6.33 20.72
N THR A 74 -28.42 -7.24 20.82
CA THR A 74 -27.06 -6.95 21.27
C THR A 74 -26.06 -7.20 20.16
N VAL A 75 -25.20 -6.22 19.89
CA VAL A 75 -24.00 -6.42 19.07
C VAL A 75 -22.83 -6.80 19.96
N VAL A 76 -22.02 -7.75 19.50
CA VAL A 76 -20.80 -8.22 20.17
C VAL A 76 -19.64 -8.09 19.20
N ALA A 77 -18.55 -7.52 19.66
CA ALA A 77 -17.31 -7.36 18.90
C ALA A 77 -16.17 -8.04 19.66
N ASN A 78 -15.36 -8.85 18.97
CA ASN A 78 -14.25 -9.60 19.55
C ASN A 78 -12.96 -9.42 18.72
N SER A 79 -11.86 -9.19 19.42
CA SER A 79 -10.49 -9.24 18.91
C SER A 79 -9.60 -10.10 19.82
N SER A 80 -8.31 -10.25 19.49
CA SER A 80 -7.32 -10.90 20.35
C SER A 80 -7.12 -10.11 21.66
N GLY A 81 -7.90 -10.45 22.68
CA GLY A 81 -7.76 -9.90 24.04
C GLY A 81 -8.80 -8.85 24.45
N SER A 82 -9.69 -8.43 23.54
CA SER A 82 -10.77 -7.48 23.84
C SER A 82 -12.13 -7.98 23.34
N GLN A 83 -13.15 -7.83 24.17
CA GLN A 83 -14.55 -8.01 23.82
C GLN A 83 -15.36 -6.76 24.20
N VAL A 84 -16.22 -6.30 23.29
CA VAL A 84 -17.19 -5.24 23.52
C VAL A 84 -18.60 -5.76 23.27
N ARG A 85 -19.52 -5.55 24.22
CA ARG A 85 -20.96 -5.88 24.08
C ARG A 85 -21.81 -4.63 24.27
N LEU A 86 -22.70 -4.39 23.32
CA LEU A 86 -23.51 -3.19 23.22
C LEU A 86 -24.96 -3.58 22.91
N GLN A 87 -25.88 -3.27 23.81
CA GLN A 87 -27.31 -3.53 23.61
C GLN A 87 -28.02 -2.26 23.11
N VAL A 88 -28.85 -2.40 22.08
CA VAL A 88 -29.61 -1.27 21.52
C VAL A 88 -30.49 -0.62 22.59
N GLY A 89 -30.37 0.70 22.71
CA GLY A 89 -31.11 1.52 23.68
C GLY A 89 -30.60 1.45 25.13
N ASN A 90 -29.60 0.62 25.41
CA ASN A 90 -29.01 0.49 26.74
C ASN A 90 -27.72 1.34 26.82
N PRO A 91 -27.62 2.32 27.74
CA PRO A 91 -26.40 3.10 27.89
C PRO A 91 -25.29 2.32 28.61
N THR A 92 -25.55 1.11 29.12
CA THR A 92 -24.51 0.27 29.72
C THR A 92 -23.91 -0.66 28.67
N ALA A 93 -22.65 -0.42 28.32
CA ALA A 93 -21.83 -1.34 27.54
C ALA A 93 -21.04 -2.28 28.46
N TYR A 94 -20.48 -3.34 27.90
CA TYR A 94 -19.53 -4.21 28.61
C TYR A 94 -18.24 -4.34 27.79
N GLN A 95 -17.10 -4.03 28.42
CA GLN A 95 -15.77 -4.28 27.87
C GLN A 95 -15.08 -5.34 28.74
N ASN A 96 -14.70 -6.49 28.18
CA ASN A 96 -14.08 -7.59 28.92
C ASN A 96 -14.83 -7.96 30.23
N ASN A 97 -16.17 -7.93 30.18
CA ASN A 97 -17.12 -8.11 31.28
C ASN A 97 -17.21 -6.98 32.33
N GLY A 98 -16.38 -5.94 32.24
CA GLY A 98 -16.54 -4.71 33.01
C GLY A 98 -17.66 -3.84 32.42
N ALA A 99 -18.60 -3.38 33.26
CA ALA A 99 -19.66 -2.47 32.82
C ALA A 99 -19.09 -1.05 32.62
N VAL A 100 -19.44 -0.43 31.50
CA VAL A 100 -19.04 0.94 31.14
C VAL A 100 -20.29 1.73 30.76
N LEU A 101 -20.44 2.91 31.36
CA LEU A 101 -21.53 3.82 31.00
C LEU A 101 -21.15 4.59 29.73
N LEU A 102 -22.04 4.56 28.74
CA LEU A 102 -21.91 5.28 27.49
C LEU A 102 -22.55 6.67 27.60
N ASP A 103 -21.93 7.63 26.93
CA ASP A 103 -22.50 8.97 26.76
C ASP A 103 -23.75 8.98 25.87
N ALA A 104 -23.87 8.01 24.97
CA ALA A 104 -25.06 7.79 24.14
C ALA A 104 -25.30 6.28 23.97
N PRO A 105 -26.54 5.78 24.13
CA PRO A 105 -26.83 4.37 23.90
C PRO A 105 -26.74 4.01 22.41
N PRO A 106 -26.43 2.75 22.06
CA PRO A 106 -26.50 2.28 20.68
C PRO A 106 -27.91 2.45 20.10
N LEU A 107 -27.99 2.83 18.83
CA LEU A 107 -29.25 3.13 18.14
C LEU A 107 -29.51 2.10 17.04
N LEU A 108 -30.77 1.85 16.73
CA LEU A 108 -31.16 1.12 15.53
C LEU A 108 -31.78 2.09 14.53
N VAL A 109 -31.08 2.41 13.45
CA VAL A 109 -31.50 3.35 12.42
C VAL A 109 -31.51 2.64 11.08
N ASN A 110 -32.67 2.60 10.40
CA ASN A 110 -32.82 1.97 9.08
C ASN A 110 -32.27 0.53 9.01
N GLY A 111 -32.41 -0.26 10.08
CA GLY A 111 -31.90 -1.63 10.14
C GLY A 111 -30.39 -1.76 10.37
N ARG A 112 -29.70 -0.66 10.73
CA ARG A 112 -28.29 -0.64 11.14
C ARG A 112 -28.16 -0.25 12.59
N VAL A 113 -27.31 -0.98 13.31
CA VAL A 113 -26.94 -0.62 14.68
C VAL A 113 -25.83 0.44 14.60
N LEU A 114 -26.11 1.63 15.13
CA LEU A 114 -25.13 2.70 15.27
C LEU A 114 -24.61 2.72 16.70
N VAL A 115 -23.30 2.87 16.86
CA VAL A 115 -22.62 2.88 18.15
C VAL A 115 -21.81 4.16 18.33
N PRO A 116 -21.55 4.62 19.57
CA PRO A 116 -20.67 5.75 19.81
C PRO A 116 -19.26 5.44 19.31
N LEU A 117 -18.81 6.19 18.29
CA LEU A 117 -17.55 5.92 17.60
C LEU A 117 -16.36 5.92 18.57
N ARG A 118 -16.30 6.93 19.46
CA ARG A 118 -15.18 7.11 20.39
C ARG A 118 -15.02 5.89 21.31
N PHE A 119 -16.07 5.54 22.03
CA PHE A 119 -16.06 4.39 22.95
C PHE A 119 -15.66 3.11 22.20
N PHE A 120 -16.29 2.84 21.05
CA PHE A 120 -16.02 1.62 20.32
C PHE A 120 -14.57 1.55 19.84
N SER A 121 -14.04 2.64 19.29
CA SER A 121 -12.66 2.69 18.77
C SER A 121 -11.63 2.61 19.90
N GLU A 122 -11.80 3.37 20.99
CA GLU A 122 -10.88 3.36 22.14
C GLU A 122 -10.87 2.00 22.85
N ALA A 123 -11.99 1.27 22.84
CA ALA A 123 -12.06 -0.10 23.38
C ALA A 123 -11.17 -1.11 22.63
N PHE A 124 -10.79 -0.80 21.39
CA PHE A 124 -9.83 -1.55 20.57
C PHE A 124 -8.47 -0.83 20.43
N GLY A 125 -8.20 0.15 21.29
CA GLY A 125 -6.89 0.81 21.37
C GLY A 125 -6.67 1.94 20.37
N CYS A 126 -7.70 2.37 19.64
CA CYS A 126 -7.56 3.49 18.73
C CYS A 126 -7.48 4.83 19.47
N GLU A 127 -6.64 5.73 18.97
CA GLU A 127 -6.67 7.14 19.34
C GLU A 127 -7.76 7.86 18.54
N VAL A 128 -8.51 8.77 19.18
CA VAL A 128 -9.68 9.42 18.58
C VAL A 128 -9.65 10.93 18.78
N THR A 129 -9.52 11.66 17.67
CA THR A 129 -9.51 13.13 17.66
C THR A 129 -10.73 13.67 16.90
N TRP A 130 -11.37 14.70 17.45
CA TRP A 130 -12.42 15.46 16.76
C TRP A 130 -11.86 16.79 16.27
N LYS A 131 -11.94 17.04 14.96
CA LYS A 131 -11.62 18.32 14.35
C LYS A 131 -12.93 19.08 14.10
N ALA A 132 -13.24 20.00 15.02
CA ALA A 132 -14.51 20.73 14.99
C ALA A 132 -14.71 21.55 13.72
N ASP A 133 -13.66 22.26 13.27
CA ASP A 133 -13.71 23.15 12.11
C ASP A 133 -13.97 22.39 10.79
N GLU A 134 -13.54 21.13 10.72
CA GLU A 134 -13.69 20.25 9.56
C GLU A 134 -14.88 19.28 9.70
N ARG A 135 -15.56 19.27 10.86
CA ARG A 135 -16.54 18.25 11.26
C ARG A 135 -16.06 16.82 10.97
N GLN A 136 -14.79 16.57 11.29
CA GLN A 136 -14.10 15.32 11.00
C GLN A 136 -13.69 14.60 12.29
N VAL A 137 -13.93 13.30 12.34
CA VAL A 137 -13.28 12.42 13.32
C VAL A 137 -12.06 11.77 12.66
N VAL A 138 -10.91 11.87 13.31
CA VAL A 138 -9.68 11.19 12.90
C VAL A 138 -9.34 10.10 13.92
N LEU A 139 -9.13 8.90 13.40
CA LEU A 139 -8.82 7.69 14.14
C LEU A 139 -7.43 7.18 13.76
N PHE A 140 -6.66 6.77 14.77
CA PHE A 140 -5.43 6.00 14.57
C PHE A 140 -5.53 4.67 15.33
N SER A 141 -5.58 3.55 14.61
CA SER A 141 -5.54 2.22 15.23
C SER A 141 -4.14 1.91 15.79
N PRO A 142 -3.96 0.90 16.65
CA PRO A 142 -2.61 0.46 17.02
C PRO A 142 -1.73 0.08 15.82
N PRO A 143 -0.40 0.24 15.91
CA PRO A 143 0.53 -0.30 14.92
C PRO A 143 0.38 -1.82 14.76
N GLU A 144 0.52 -2.32 13.53
CA GLU A 144 0.56 -3.77 13.24
C GLU A 144 1.88 -4.12 12.59
N SER A 145 2.33 -5.36 12.78
CA SER A 145 3.57 -5.82 12.16
C SER A 145 3.36 -6.01 10.66
N MET A 146 4.31 -5.52 9.87
CA MET A 146 4.30 -5.59 8.42
C MET A 146 5.74 -5.55 7.90
N GLU A 147 6.00 -6.23 6.79
CA GLU A 147 7.32 -6.19 6.18
C GLU A 147 7.58 -4.82 5.51
N VAL A 148 8.75 -4.25 5.76
CA VAL A 148 9.24 -3.05 5.08
C VAL A 148 10.49 -3.44 4.29
N LEU A 149 10.28 -3.68 3.00
CA LEU A 149 11.37 -3.83 2.06
C LEU A 149 11.81 -2.45 1.58
N ALA A 150 13.11 -2.21 1.48
CA ALA A 150 13.62 -0.93 1.01
C ALA A 150 14.71 -1.14 -0.04
N TYR A 151 14.58 -0.44 -1.17
CA TYR A 151 15.57 -0.55 -2.25
C TYR A 151 16.82 0.25 -1.90
N TYR A 152 17.93 -0.45 -1.71
CA TYR A 152 19.27 0.10 -1.65
C TYR A 152 19.84 0.08 -3.07
N ALA A 153 19.49 1.09 -3.87
CA ALA A 153 19.82 1.17 -5.28
C ALA A 153 20.40 2.54 -5.61
N LEU A 154 21.21 2.65 -6.67
CA LEU A 154 21.55 3.90 -7.37
C LEU A 154 22.15 5.04 -6.50
N GLY A 155 22.80 4.72 -5.37
CA GLY A 155 23.35 5.73 -4.45
C GLY A 155 24.38 6.64 -5.14
N ASP A 156 24.02 7.91 -5.35
CA ASP A 156 24.96 8.94 -5.76
C ASP A 156 25.48 9.71 -4.53
N LYS A 157 26.54 10.51 -4.71
CA LYS A 157 27.15 11.29 -3.62
C LYS A 157 26.19 12.31 -2.97
N THR A 158 25.02 12.56 -3.58
CA THR A 158 24.02 13.50 -3.09
C THR A 158 22.82 12.84 -2.41
N THR A 159 22.60 11.53 -2.65
CA THR A 159 21.49 10.73 -2.12
C THR A 159 22.03 9.36 -1.68
N SER A 160 22.71 9.36 -0.54
CA SER A 160 23.34 8.15 0.00
C SER A 160 22.31 7.27 0.71
N SER A 161 22.05 6.08 0.17
CA SER A 161 21.28 5.04 0.87
C SER A 161 21.99 4.55 2.16
N TRP A 162 23.32 4.69 2.25
CA TRP A 162 24.07 4.35 3.47
C TRP A 162 23.69 5.26 4.65
N GLU A 163 23.92 6.57 4.49
CA GLU A 163 23.61 7.55 5.54
C GLU A 163 22.13 7.57 5.91
N ASP A 164 21.21 7.40 4.96
CA ASP A 164 19.77 7.29 5.25
C ASP A 164 19.46 6.02 6.08
N LEU A 165 20.05 4.86 5.74
CA LEU A 165 19.80 3.62 6.47
C LEU A 165 20.51 3.58 7.83
N PHE A 166 21.77 4.00 7.90
CA PHE A 166 22.64 3.85 9.07
C PHE A 166 22.81 5.13 9.89
N GLY A 167 22.27 6.28 9.45
CA GLY A 167 22.26 7.55 10.17
C GLY A 167 23.63 8.25 10.29
N LYS A 168 24.65 7.79 9.55
CA LYS A 168 26.00 8.38 9.51
C LYS A 168 26.63 8.24 8.13
N PRO A 169 27.53 9.15 7.71
CA PRO A 169 28.29 9.00 6.48
C PRO A 169 29.22 7.77 6.51
N TYR A 170 29.34 7.06 5.39
CA TYR A 170 30.24 5.91 5.26
C TYR A 170 31.72 6.31 5.49
N PRO A 171 32.54 5.52 6.21
CA PRO A 171 32.23 4.19 6.76
C PRO A 171 31.66 4.18 8.19
N ASP A 172 31.38 5.35 8.77
CA ASP A 172 30.75 5.41 10.10
C ASP A 172 29.29 4.95 10.02
N HIS A 173 28.77 4.39 11.12
CA HIS A 173 27.38 3.92 11.20
C HIS A 173 26.80 4.14 12.60
N GLY A 174 25.49 4.38 12.65
CA GLY A 174 24.67 4.47 13.86
C GLY A 174 23.56 3.42 13.86
N ILE A 175 22.49 3.67 14.62
CA ILE A 175 21.26 2.86 14.52
C ILE A 175 20.53 3.17 13.21
N GLY A 176 20.41 4.46 12.88
CA GLY A 176 19.69 4.91 11.68
C GLY A 176 18.26 4.39 11.67
N HIS A 177 17.80 3.92 10.53
CA HIS A 177 16.45 3.39 10.30
C HIS A 177 16.44 1.86 10.12
N THR A 178 17.46 1.19 10.66
CA THR A 178 17.60 -0.28 10.62
C THR A 178 16.56 -1.01 11.48
N ASP A 179 15.87 -0.32 12.38
CA ASP A 179 14.73 -0.83 13.14
C ASP A 179 13.42 -0.79 12.34
N ILE A 180 13.34 0.05 11.31
CA ILE A 180 12.16 0.21 10.47
C ILE A 180 12.19 -0.76 9.27
N VAL A 181 13.36 -0.94 8.66
CA VAL A 181 13.53 -1.77 7.46
C VAL A 181 13.76 -3.21 7.86
N SER A 182 12.99 -4.15 7.32
CA SER A 182 13.16 -5.59 7.56
C SER A 182 13.97 -6.29 6.48
N CYS A 183 13.92 -5.80 5.24
CA CYS A 183 14.63 -6.39 4.10
C CYS A 183 15.22 -5.31 3.18
N LEU A 184 16.48 -5.50 2.76
CA LEU A 184 17.09 -4.68 1.72
C LEU A 184 16.99 -5.35 0.36
N ALA A 185 16.42 -4.65 -0.62
CA ALA A 185 16.50 -5.02 -2.03
C ALA A 185 17.69 -4.29 -2.67
N LEU A 186 18.73 -5.04 -3.00
CA LEU A 186 20.06 -4.53 -3.33
C LEU A 186 20.19 -4.37 -4.84
N GLY A 187 20.02 -3.14 -5.32
CA GLY A 187 19.98 -2.79 -6.73
C GLY A 187 21.34 -2.72 -7.41
N TRP A 188 22.04 -3.85 -7.44
CA TRP A 188 23.44 -3.94 -7.83
C TRP A 188 23.68 -4.80 -9.08
N PHE A 189 22.63 -5.37 -9.64
CA PHE A 189 22.74 -6.38 -10.70
C PHE A 189 21.84 -6.09 -11.88
N SER A 190 22.33 -6.47 -13.05
CA SER A 190 21.54 -6.58 -14.28
C SER A 190 21.90 -7.83 -15.06
N LEU A 191 21.13 -8.14 -16.10
CA LEU A 191 21.48 -9.16 -17.08
C LEU A 191 21.78 -8.50 -18.45
N ASP A 192 22.49 -9.24 -19.31
CA ASP A 192 22.45 -9.00 -20.75
C ASP A 192 21.54 -10.02 -21.46
N GLU A 193 21.31 -9.81 -22.76
CA GLU A 193 20.47 -10.67 -23.61
C GLU A 193 20.97 -12.13 -23.69
N LYS A 194 22.24 -12.38 -23.35
CA LYS A 194 22.86 -13.71 -23.36
C LYS A 194 22.82 -14.39 -21.99
N GLY A 195 22.15 -13.76 -21.02
CA GLY A 195 22.01 -14.26 -19.66
C GLY A 195 23.28 -14.13 -18.82
N ASN A 196 24.19 -13.21 -19.14
CA ASN A 196 25.33 -12.92 -18.28
C ASN A 196 24.90 -11.97 -17.15
N LEU A 197 25.27 -12.31 -15.93
CA LEU A 197 25.06 -11.45 -14.76
C LEU A 197 26.12 -10.35 -14.75
N LEU A 198 25.65 -9.11 -14.65
CA LEU A 198 26.47 -7.91 -14.63
C LEU A 198 26.31 -7.23 -13.27
N THR A 199 27.40 -6.67 -12.75
CA THR A 199 27.42 -5.85 -11.53
C THR A 199 27.53 -4.36 -11.82
N GLU A 200 27.54 -4.00 -13.11
CA GLU A 200 27.58 -2.63 -13.61
C GLU A 200 26.69 -2.55 -14.85
N SER A 201 25.73 -1.63 -14.82
CA SER A 201 24.78 -1.42 -15.91
C SER A 201 24.85 0.02 -16.43
N ARG A 202 24.29 0.24 -17.62
CA ARG A 202 24.17 1.60 -18.20
C ARG A 202 23.11 2.46 -17.52
N THR A 203 22.22 1.85 -16.72
CA THR A 203 21.11 2.51 -16.03
C THR A 203 21.43 2.82 -14.57
N GLY A 204 22.69 2.65 -14.14
CA GLY A 204 23.17 3.02 -12.81
C GLY A 204 23.03 1.93 -11.75
N TRP A 205 22.42 0.78 -12.07
CA TRP A 205 22.46 -0.40 -11.21
C TRP A 205 23.89 -0.89 -11.15
N GLN A 206 24.50 -0.74 -9.98
CA GLN A 206 25.93 -0.97 -9.80
C GLN A 206 26.19 -1.41 -8.36
N ARG A 207 27.01 -2.45 -8.22
CA ARG A 207 27.53 -2.85 -6.92
C ARG A 207 28.50 -1.79 -6.39
N PRO A 208 28.21 -1.17 -5.23
CA PRO A 208 29.07 -0.13 -4.68
C PRO A 208 30.38 -0.71 -4.12
N VAL A 209 31.39 0.14 -4.01
CA VAL A 209 32.56 -0.17 -3.18
C VAL A 209 32.12 -0.30 -1.72
N GLY A 210 32.63 -1.30 -0.99
CA GLY A 210 32.22 -1.55 0.39
C GLY A 210 30.84 -2.19 0.52
N TRP A 211 30.33 -2.84 -0.55
CA TRP A 211 29.05 -3.55 -0.50
C TRP A 211 29.02 -4.67 0.55
N GLU A 212 30.18 -5.25 0.88
CA GLU A 212 30.33 -6.23 1.94
C GLU A 212 29.91 -5.65 3.30
N ASP A 213 30.29 -4.40 3.59
CA ASP A 213 29.95 -3.72 4.85
C ASP A 213 28.43 -3.51 4.96
N VAL A 214 27.75 -3.24 3.83
CA VAL A 214 26.28 -3.14 3.79
C VAL A 214 25.66 -4.47 4.23
N LEU A 215 26.15 -5.60 3.71
CA LEU A 215 25.62 -6.92 4.08
C LEU A 215 25.95 -7.28 5.53
N GLU A 216 27.20 -7.10 5.95
CA GLU A 216 27.64 -7.43 7.31
C GLU A 216 26.84 -6.66 8.35
N LEU A 217 26.73 -5.33 8.20
CA LEU A 217 26.00 -4.49 9.14
C LEU A 217 24.49 -4.76 9.10
N SER A 218 23.90 -4.96 7.93
CA SER A 218 22.47 -5.27 7.82
C SER A 218 22.13 -6.58 8.53
N HIS A 219 22.94 -7.62 8.31
CA HIS A 219 22.76 -8.90 9.00
C HIS A 219 22.98 -8.77 10.51
N ALA A 220 23.97 -7.99 10.95
CA ALA A 220 24.21 -7.71 12.38
C ALA A 220 23.04 -6.95 13.04
N ARG A 221 22.18 -6.29 12.25
CA ARG A 221 20.96 -5.60 12.69
C ARG A 221 19.68 -6.40 12.46
N GLY A 222 19.78 -7.65 12.00
CA GLY A 222 18.63 -8.53 11.80
C GLY A 222 17.88 -8.33 10.49
N LEU A 223 18.41 -7.51 9.57
CA LEU A 223 17.81 -7.32 8.24
C LEU A 223 18.13 -8.50 7.33
N THR A 224 17.15 -8.88 6.53
CA THR A 224 17.38 -9.76 5.38
C THR A 224 17.82 -8.96 4.15
N SER A 225 18.27 -9.68 3.13
CA SER A 225 18.82 -9.07 1.92
C SER A 225 18.40 -9.87 0.69
N GLU A 226 17.91 -9.17 -0.34
CA GLU A 226 17.57 -9.72 -1.64
C GLU A 226 18.49 -9.09 -2.70
N MET A 227 19.16 -9.90 -3.52
CA MET A 227 19.86 -9.35 -4.69
C MET A 227 18.85 -8.98 -5.76
N THR A 228 18.75 -7.69 -6.09
CA THR A 228 17.84 -7.24 -7.16
C THR A 228 18.54 -7.34 -8.50
N VAL A 229 17.97 -8.12 -9.41
CA VAL A 229 18.43 -8.32 -10.79
C VAL A 229 17.46 -7.59 -11.73
N HIS A 230 17.91 -6.47 -12.26
CA HIS A 230 17.09 -5.59 -13.07
C HIS A 230 17.39 -5.70 -14.57
N MET A 231 16.35 -5.69 -15.41
CA MET A 231 16.47 -5.49 -16.85
C MET A 231 15.22 -4.80 -17.39
N VAL A 232 15.35 -4.00 -18.46
CA VAL A 232 14.22 -3.32 -19.12
C VAL A 232 14.13 -3.80 -20.56
N ASN A 233 12.92 -4.09 -21.02
CA ASN A 233 12.64 -4.55 -22.39
C ASN A 233 12.36 -3.38 -23.34
N GLY A 234 13.28 -2.42 -23.43
CA GLY A 234 13.11 -1.21 -24.25
C GLY A 234 13.30 -1.46 -25.74
N GLN A 235 14.24 -2.34 -26.10
CA GLN A 235 14.60 -2.71 -27.47
C GLN A 235 14.41 -4.21 -27.74
N GLY A 236 13.85 -4.96 -26.79
CA GLY A 236 13.60 -6.40 -26.89
C GLY A 236 14.63 -7.25 -26.16
N GLU A 237 15.39 -6.67 -25.23
CA GLU A 237 16.48 -7.32 -24.49
C GLU A 237 15.98 -8.51 -23.67
N ILE A 238 14.85 -8.33 -22.97
CA ILE A 238 14.23 -9.40 -22.18
C ILE A 238 13.61 -10.44 -23.10
N THR A 239 12.96 -10.01 -24.18
CA THR A 239 12.44 -10.91 -25.19
C THR A 239 13.55 -11.78 -25.81
N ALA A 240 14.73 -11.22 -26.07
CA ALA A 240 15.88 -11.95 -26.60
C ALA A 240 16.39 -13.00 -25.60
N LEU A 241 16.57 -12.62 -24.33
CA LEU A 241 16.92 -13.55 -23.25
C LEU A 241 15.91 -14.70 -23.13
N LEU A 242 14.62 -14.39 -23.06
CA LEU A 242 13.56 -15.37 -22.85
C LEU A 242 13.35 -16.32 -24.05
N ASN A 243 13.85 -15.96 -25.23
CA ASN A 243 13.79 -16.79 -26.44
C ASN A 243 14.99 -17.73 -26.59
N ASP A 244 16.03 -17.60 -25.76
CA ASP A 244 17.22 -18.43 -25.80
C ASP A 244 17.33 -19.27 -24.52
N ALA A 245 17.10 -20.58 -24.66
CA ALA A 245 17.14 -21.51 -23.54
C ALA A 245 18.51 -21.60 -22.87
N GLU A 246 19.61 -21.44 -23.63
CA GLU A 246 20.96 -21.43 -23.06
C GLU A 246 21.21 -20.13 -22.29
N ALA A 247 20.71 -19.00 -22.79
CA ALA A 247 20.79 -17.72 -22.09
C ALA A 247 19.98 -17.74 -20.79
N CYS A 248 18.74 -18.25 -20.82
CA CYS A 248 17.91 -18.45 -19.62
C CYS A 248 18.63 -19.32 -18.58
N GLN A 249 19.15 -20.48 -18.99
CA GLN A 249 19.87 -21.38 -18.08
C GLN A 249 21.13 -20.73 -17.50
N ARG A 250 21.89 -20.01 -18.34
CA ARG A 250 23.08 -19.26 -17.90
C ARG A 250 22.74 -18.20 -16.87
N ALA A 251 21.66 -17.44 -17.07
CA ALA A 251 21.18 -16.45 -16.13
C ALA A 251 20.81 -17.10 -14.79
N VAL A 252 20.01 -18.18 -14.81
CA VAL A 252 19.61 -18.92 -13.60
C VAL A 252 20.84 -19.40 -12.82
N ASP A 253 21.82 -20.01 -13.48
CA ASP A 253 23.01 -20.54 -12.82
C ASP A 253 23.92 -19.43 -12.25
N GLN A 254 24.04 -18.29 -12.94
CA GLN A 254 24.84 -17.17 -12.45
C GLN A 254 24.16 -16.45 -11.29
N ILE A 255 22.84 -16.21 -11.37
CA ILE A 255 22.05 -15.62 -10.29
C ILE A 255 22.12 -16.50 -9.05
N ALA A 256 21.85 -17.81 -9.18
CA ALA A 256 21.86 -18.73 -8.04
C ALA A 256 23.25 -18.81 -7.36
N ARG A 257 24.32 -18.79 -8.15
CA ARG A 257 25.70 -18.78 -7.62
C ARG A 257 25.96 -17.54 -6.78
N GLU A 258 25.49 -16.39 -7.22
CA GLU A 258 25.69 -15.12 -6.53
C GLU A 258 24.76 -14.97 -5.31
N ALA A 259 23.53 -15.49 -5.41
CA ALA A 259 22.50 -15.50 -4.37
C ALA A 259 22.95 -16.17 -3.06
N ARG A 260 24.04 -16.95 -3.07
CA ARG A 260 24.64 -17.51 -1.85
C ARG A 260 24.97 -16.45 -0.78
N HIS A 261 25.28 -15.22 -1.20
CA HIS A 261 25.63 -14.09 -0.33
C HIS A 261 24.40 -13.39 0.29
N TYR A 262 23.20 -13.70 -0.20
CA TYR A 262 21.96 -13.00 0.12
C TYR A 262 20.93 -13.99 0.72
N HIS A 263 19.83 -13.50 1.26
CA HIS A 263 18.72 -14.34 1.70
C HIS A 263 17.84 -14.79 0.53
N GLY A 264 17.70 -13.94 -0.49
CA GLY A 264 16.91 -14.23 -1.68
C GLY A 264 17.32 -13.42 -2.89
N VAL A 265 16.50 -13.51 -3.92
CA VAL A 265 16.63 -12.77 -5.18
C VAL A 265 15.35 -11.98 -5.41
N ASN A 266 15.48 -10.72 -5.80
CA ASN A 266 14.39 -9.93 -6.34
C ASN A 266 14.58 -9.80 -7.86
N LEU A 267 13.64 -10.34 -8.64
CA LEU A 267 13.68 -10.27 -10.09
C LEU A 267 12.85 -9.08 -10.57
N ASP A 268 13.49 -8.14 -11.27
CA ASP A 268 12.89 -6.87 -11.72
C ASP A 268 13.04 -6.73 -13.24
N LEU A 269 12.24 -7.52 -13.98
CA LEU A 269 12.25 -7.57 -15.44
C LEU A 269 11.08 -6.76 -16.00
N GLU A 270 11.38 -5.54 -16.41
CA GLU A 270 10.40 -4.51 -16.76
C GLU A 270 10.12 -4.41 -18.26
N GLY A 271 8.95 -3.88 -18.62
CA GLY A 271 8.64 -3.52 -20.00
C GLY A 271 7.96 -4.59 -20.87
N LEU A 272 7.57 -5.75 -20.31
CA LEU A 272 7.01 -6.84 -21.10
C LEU A 272 5.55 -6.60 -21.52
N GLY A 273 5.26 -6.83 -22.81
CA GLY A 273 3.90 -6.86 -23.34
C GLY A 273 3.20 -5.49 -23.40
N LEU A 274 3.93 -4.42 -23.72
CA LEU A 274 3.36 -3.06 -23.88
C LEU A 274 2.34 -2.96 -25.03
N SER A 275 2.62 -3.62 -26.16
CA SER A 275 1.78 -3.58 -27.37
C SER A 275 1.31 -4.97 -27.84
N ALA A 276 1.74 -6.04 -27.17
CA ALA A 276 1.45 -7.41 -27.56
C ALA A 276 -0.01 -7.80 -27.27
N GLN A 277 -0.60 -8.63 -28.13
CA GLN A 277 -1.99 -9.09 -28.01
C GLN A 277 -2.14 -10.55 -28.44
N GLY A 278 -3.27 -11.18 -28.06
CA GLY A 278 -3.61 -12.54 -28.49
C GLY A 278 -2.52 -13.57 -28.16
N ALA A 279 -2.14 -14.36 -29.15
CA ALA A 279 -1.16 -15.44 -28.99
C ALA A 279 0.24 -14.93 -28.62
N GLU A 280 0.69 -13.79 -29.16
CA GLU A 280 1.99 -13.19 -28.83
C GLU A 280 2.05 -12.81 -27.34
N LEU A 281 0.98 -12.20 -26.83
CA LEU A 281 0.90 -11.84 -25.41
C LEU A 281 0.95 -13.07 -24.50
N GLN A 282 0.25 -14.14 -24.89
CA GLN A 282 0.29 -15.39 -24.14
C GLN A 282 1.69 -16.00 -24.15
N GLU A 283 2.36 -15.99 -25.30
CA GLU A 283 3.73 -16.51 -25.42
C GLU A 283 4.73 -15.74 -24.55
N ILE A 284 4.62 -14.40 -24.49
CA ILE A 284 5.44 -13.57 -23.59
C ILE A 284 5.22 -13.97 -22.13
N ARG A 285 3.95 -14.13 -21.71
CA ARG A 285 3.60 -14.54 -20.34
C ARG A 285 4.14 -15.91 -20.00
N ASP A 286 3.96 -16.87 -20.91
CA ASP A 286 4.40 -18.26 -20.72
C ASP A 286 5.92 -18.32 -20.57
N LYS A 287 6.66 -17.60 -21.41
CA LYS A 287 8.12 -17.55 -21.38
C LYS A 287 8.67 -16.90 -20.12
N TYR A 288 8.11 -15.76 -19.71
CA TYR A 288 8.55 -15.10 -18.47
C TYR A 288 8.23 -15.95 -17.24
N THR A 289 7.04 -16.56 -17.20
CA THR A 289 6.65 -17.48 -16.13
C THR A 289 7.56 -18.70 -16.08
N ALA A 290 7.91 -19.29 -17.22
CA ALA A 290 8.84 -20.42 -17.28
C ALA A 290 10.23 -20.06 -16.75
N PHE A 291 10.76 -18.88 -17.13
CA PHE A 291 12.03 -18.39 -16.60
C PHE A 291 11.98 -18.17 -15.08
N ALA A 292 10.93 -17.52 -14.57
CA ALA A 292 10.73 -17.32 -13.15
C ALA A 292 10.62 -18.65 -12.38
N ALA A 293 9.92 -19.64 -12.93
CA ALA A 293 9.78 -20.97 -12.34
C ALA A 293 11.13 -21.72 -12.28
N MET A 294 11.94 -21.65 -13.34
CA MET A 294 13.29 -22.23 -13.35
C MET A 294 14.17 -21.60 -12.27
N LEU A 295 14.12 -20.27 -12.15
CA LEU A 295 14.89 -19.56 -11.13
C LEU A 295 14.41 -19.90 -9.72
N ALA A 296 13.09 -19.87 -9.46
CA ALA A 296 12.49 -20.23 -8.18
C ALA A 296 12.92 -21.64 -7.74
N GLN A 297 12.74 -22.62 -8.63
CA GLN A 297 13.12 -24.01 -8.36
C GLN A 297 14.60 -24.13 -7.97
N ARG A 298 15.48 -23.41 -8.68
CA ARG A 298 16.91 -23.44 -8.38
C ARG A 298 17.23 -22.76 -7.05
N LEU A 299 16.64 -21.61 -6.76
CA LEU A 299 16.87 -20.88 -5.51
C LEU A 299 16.35 -21.65 -4.30
N HIS A 300 15.17 -22.27 -4.40
CA HIS A 300 14.58 -23.07 -3.33
C HIS A 300 15.42 -24.31 -2.99
N GLN A 301 16.13 -24.90 -3.95
CA GLN A 301 17.09 -26.00 -3.69
C GLN A 301 18.23 -25.56 -2.77
N ASP A 302 18.61 -24.28 -2.84
CA ASP A 302 19.67 -23.66 -2.03
C ASP A 302 19.11 -22.92 -0.79
N GLY A 303 17.81 -23.09 -0.49
CA GLY A 303 17.14 -22.46 0.65
C GLY A 303 16.97 -20.94 0.52
N LYS A 304 16.98 -20.40 -0.70
CA LYS A 304 16.83 -18.97 -1.01
C LYS A 304 15.43 -18.67 -1.51
N THR A 305 14.93 -17.45 -1.28
CA THR A 305 13.62 -17.00 -1.76
C THR A 305 13.70 -16.30 -3.12
N LEU A 306 12.56 -16.27 -3.83
CA LEU A 306 12.34 -15.44 -5.02
C LEU A 306 11.21 -14.43 -4.77
N SER A 307 11.54 -13.16 -4.87
CA SER A 307 10.62 -12.03 -4.99
C SER A 307 10.57 -11.56 -6.44
N ILE A 308 9.41 -11.11 -6.95
CA ILE A 308 9.30 -10.59 -8.31
C ILE A 308 8.65 -9.20 -8.30
N SER A 309 9.33 -8.21 -8.88
CA SER A 309 8.82 -6.85 -9.08
C SER A 309 8.12 -6.75 -10.44
N LEU A 310 6.89 -6.21 -10.44
CA LEU A 310 6.04 -6.16 -11.62
C LEU A 310 5.41 -4.78 -11.82
N HIS A 311 5.27 -4.36 -13.08
CA HIS A 311 4.34 -3.30 -13.44
C HIS A 311 2.93 -3.68 -12.99
N PRO A 312 2.14 -2.75 -12.42
CA PRO A 312 0.88 -3.04 -11.80
C PRO A 312 -0.16 -3.52 -12.85
N PRO A 313 -1.18 -4.30 -12.45
CA PRO A 313 -2.10 -4.93 -13.40
C PRO A 313 -2.97 -3.93 -14.17
N ASN A 314 -3.08 -2.69 -13.69
CA ASN A 314 -3.75 -1.57 -14.36
C ASN A 314 -2.79 -0.66 -15.17
N SER A 315 -1.51 -1.02 -15.31
CA SER A 315 -0.55 -0.30 -16.18
C SER A 315 -0.86 -0.49 -17.68
N SER A 316 0.04 -0.13 -18.59
CA SER A 316 -0.05 -0.51 -20.01
C SER A 316 0.62 -1.85 -20.31
N TYR A 317 1.48 -2.35 -19.42
CA TYR A 317 2.21 -3.59 -19.61
C TYR A 317 1.35 -4.79 -19.27
N ARG A 318 1.25 -5.76 -20.18
CA ARG A 318 0.36 -6.92 -20.05
C ARG A 318 1.11 -8.25 -20.04
N GLY A 319 2.44 -8.24 -20.14
CA GLY A 319 3.28 -9.43 -20.32
C GLY A 319 3.44 -10.34 -19.08
N TYR A 320 2.69 -10.10 -18.01
CA TYR A 320 2.84 -10.78 -16.73
C TYR A 320 1.59 -11.59 -16.38
N ASP A 321 1.75 -12.88 -16.14
CA ASP A 321 0.70 -13.75 -15.59
C ASP A 321 0.82 -13.76 -14.06
N TYR A 322 0.02 -12.92 -13.41
CA TYR A 322 0.09 -12.71 -11.96
C TYR A 322 -0.20 -13.98 -11.16
N ALA A 323 -1.18 -14.78 -11.58
CA ALA A 323 -1.55 -16.00 -10.88
C ALA A 323 -0.43 -17.05 -10.99
N ALA A 324 0.14 -17.22 -12.18
CA ALA A 324 1.21 -18.18 -12.40
C ALA A 324 2.52 -17.74 -11.73
N LEU A 325 2.87 -16.44 -11.80
CA LEU A 325 4.04 -15.89 -11.11
C LEU A 325 3.89 -15.98 -9.58
N GLY A 326 2.72 -15.62 -9.03
CA GLY A 326 2.43 -15.74 -7.60
C GLY A 326 2.42 -17.17 -7.06
N ALA A 327 2.23 -18.16 -7.93
CA ALA A 327 2.34 -19.58 -7.59
C ALA A 327 3.79 -20.06 -7.46
N VAL A 328 4.75 -19.43 -8.17
CA VAL A 328 6.16 -19.85 -8.17
C VAL A 328 7.05 -18.99 -7.30
N CYS A 329 6.72 -17.71 -7.09
CA CYS A 329 7.49 -16.83 -6.20
C CYS A 329 7.04 -16.93 -4.74
N ASP A 330 7.92 -16.51 -3.84
CA ASP A 330 7.62 -16.35 -2.42
C ASP A 330 6.88 -15.03 -2.18
N LYS A 331 7.21 -14.00 -2.96
CA LYS A 331 6.66 -12.64 -2.84
C LYS A 331 6.50 -11.98 -4.21
N LEU A 332 5.45 -11.18 -4.36
CA LEU A 332 5.19 -10.38 -5.55
C LEU A 332 5.07 -8.90 -5.16
N ILE A 333 6.00 -8.09 -5.67
CA ILE A 333 6.07 -6.65 -5.42
C ILE A 333 5.37 -5.94 -6.59
N ILE A 334 4.29 -5.21 -6.31
CA ILE A 334 3.59 -4.42 -7.33
C ILE A 334 4.10 -2.99 -7.36
N MET A 335 4.63 -2.56 -8.49
CA MET A 335 5.16 -1.20 -8.70
C MET A 335 4.02 -0.20 -8.99
N ALA A 336 3.12 -0.02 -8.03
CA ALA A 336 1.91 0.78 -8.18
C ALA A 336 2.20 2.30 -8.14
N TYR A 337 3.01 2.78 -9.07
CA TYR A 337 3.44 4.16 -9.24
C TYR A 337 3.71 4.48 -10.72
N ASP A 338 4.15 5.69 -11.02
CA ASP A 338 4.32 6.24 -12.39
C ASP A 338 3.00 6.42 -13.15
N TYR A 339 1.91 6.76 -12.44
CA TYR A 339 0.62 7.10 -13.07
C TYR A 339 0.60 8.53 -13.66
N GLY A 340 1.66 9.31 -13.45
CA GLY A 340 1.90 10.63 -14.05
C GLY A 340 1.66 11.81 -13.12
N SER A 341 0.69 11.75 -12.21
CA SER A 341 0.50 12.79 -11.18
C SER A 341 1.25 12.44 -9.89
N LYS A 342 1.66 13.47 -9.13
CA LYS A 342 2.35 13.32 -7.84
C LYS A 342 1.62 14.14 -6.76
N PRO A 343 1.28 13.56 -5.59
CA PRO A 343 1.41 12.14 -5.22
C PRO A 343 0.70 11.17 -6.15
N GLU A 344 1.12 9.89 -6.15
CA GLU A 344 0.47 8.88 -6.99
C GLU A 344 -1.02 8.77 -6.59
N PRO A 345 -1.97 8.76 -7.56
CA PRO A 345 -3.40 8.75 -7.25
C PRO A 345 -3.79 7.53 -6.43
N LEU A 346 -4.22 7.76 -5.19
CA LEU A 346 -4.59 6.68 -4.27
C LEU A 346 -5.63 5.71 -4.86
N ALA A 347 -6.57 6.22 -5.66
CA ALA A 347 -7.57 5.38 -6.34
C ALA A 347 -6.95 4.39 -7.34
N MET A 348 -5.91 4.81 -8.08
CA MET A 348 -5.21 3.93 -9.03
C MET A 348 -4.33 2.91 -8.30
N VAL A 349 -3.70 3.32 -7.19
CA VAL A 349 -2.95 2.39 -6.33
C VAL A 349 -3.89 1.34 -5.73
N LYS A 350 -5.05 1.75 -5.22
CA LYS A 350 -6.09 0.86 -4.70
C LYS A 350 -6.58 -0.12 -5.76
N GLU A 351 -6.87 0.35 -6.97
CA GLU A 351 -7.27 -0.51 -8.08
C GLU A 351 -6.20 -1.56 -8.41
N ALA A 352 -4.91 -1.18 -8.39
CA ALA A 352 -3.81 -2.10 -8.61
C ALA A 352 -3.74 -3.19 -7.52
N VAL A 353 -3.88 -2.80 -6.25
CA VAL A 353 -3.93 -3.74 -5.11
C VAL A 353 -5.11 -4.71 -5.28
N GLU A 354 -6.32 -4.20 -5.52
CA GLU A 354 -7.54 -5.00 -5.69
C GLU A 354 -7.40 -6.02 -6.84
N LYS A 355 -6.89 -5.58 -7.98
CA LYS A 355 -6.63 -6.46 -9.14
C LYS A 355 -5.59 -7.54 -8.87
N THR A 356 -4.61 -7.24 -8.02
CA THR A 356 -3.56 -8.18 -7.64
C THR A 356 -4.09 -9.23 -6.68
N VAL A 357 -4.78 -8.83 -5.61
CA VAL A 357 -5.28 -9.76 -4.59
C VAL A 357 -6.41 -10.68 -5.07
N MET A 358 -7.04 -10.35 -6.21
CA MET A 358 -7.95 -11.27 -6.92
C MET A 358 -7.22 -12.47 -7.56
N GLN A 359 -5.91 -12.37 -7.78
CA GLN A 359 -5.10 -13.37 -8.50
C GLN A 359 -4.00 -13.99 -7.63
N VAL A 360 -3.54 -13.26 -6.61
CA VAL A 360 -2.42 -13.65 -5.75
C VAL A 360 -2.84 -13.50 -4.28
N PRO A 361 -2.56 -14.47 -3.39
CA PRO A 361 -2.87 -14.32 -1.97
C PRO A 361 -2.25 -13.06 -1.37
N ALA A 362 -3.04 -12.29 -0.59
CA ALA A 362 -2.62 -10.99 -0.05
C ALA A 362 -1.30 -11.06 0.76
N HIS A 363 -1.13 -12.11 1.57
CA HIS A 363 0.07 -12.37 2.36
C HIS A 363 1.35 -12.67 1.54
N LYS A 364 1.28 -12.71 0.21
CA LYS A 364 2.44 -12.75 -0.70
C LYS A 364 2.68 -11.43 -1.44
N VAL A 365 1.76 -10.48 -1.34
CA VAL A 365 1.80 -9.24 -2.11
C VAL A 365 2.47 -8.15 -1.29
N VAL A 366 3.38 -7.41 -1.92
CA VAL A 366 4.04 -6.25 -1.33
C VAL A 366 3.76 -5.02 -2.19
N LEU A 367 3.30 -3.94 -1.57
CA LEU A 367 2.97 -2.70 -2.27
C LEU A 367 4.20 -1.82 -2.46
N GLY A 368 4.61 -1.60 -3.71
CA GLY A 368 5.64 -0.62 -4.07
C GLY A 368 5.17 0.81 -3.84
N ILE A 369 6.01 1.61 -3.18
CA ILE A 369 5.81 3.04 -2.92
C ILE A 369 7.02 3.80 -3.47
N SER A 370 6.78 4.64 -4.48
CA SER A 370 7.82 5.51 -5.06
C SER A 370 8.00 6.75 -4.19
N ILE A 371 8.94 6.71 -3.25
CA ILE A 371 9.33 7.82 -2.37
C ILE A 371 9.48 9.17 -3.10
N PRO A 372 10.17 9.29 -4.26
CA PRO A 372 10.27 10.58 -4.95
C PRO A 372 8.95 11.09 -5.56
N SER A 373 7.89 10.28 -5.55
CA SER A 373 6.53 10.70 -5.92
C SER A 373 5.70 11.13 -4.70
N GLU A 374 6.15 10.89 -3.48
CA GLU A 374 5.31 11.00 -2.27
C GLU A 374 5.72 12.13 -1.31
N ASN A 375 4.82 12.46 -0.39
CA ASN A 375 5.12 13.18 0.84
C ASN A 375 4.73 12.31 2.06
N ALA A 376 5.03 12.78 3.28
CA ALA A 376 4.77 12.01 4.50
C ALA A 376 3.32 11.53 4.64
N TYR A 377 2.32 12.37 4.28
CA TYR A 377 0.91 12.00 4.37
C TYR A 377 0.53 10.97 3.30
N SER A 378 0.92 11.20 2.04
CA SER A 378 0.55 10.32 0.92
C SER A 378 1.29 8.98 0.92
N ALA A 379 2.49 8.93 1.51
CA ALA A 379 3.20 7.70 1.84
C ALA A 379 2.44 6.90 2.91
N ALA A 380 2.04 7.55 4.02
CA ALA A 380 1.27 6.90 5.08
C ALA A 380 -0.07 6.34 4.58
N GLN A 381 -0.76 7.04 3.67
CA GLN A 381 -1.97 6.50 3.02
C GLN A 381 -1.72 5.18 2.28
N LYS A 382 -0.55 5.00 1.66
CA LYS A 382 -0.19 3.77 0.93
C LYS A 382 0.21 2.65 1.89
N VAL A 383 0.93 2.97 2.98
CA VAL A 383 1.18 2.03 4.09
C VAL A 383 -0.15 1.49 4.63
N GLU A 384 -1.11 2.37 4.86
CA GLU A 384 -2.41 2.01 5.41
C GLU A 384 -3.31 1.29 4.41
N LEU A 385 -3.15 1.58 3.12
CA LEU A 385 -3.76 0.78 2.06
C LEU A 385 -3.23 -0.65 2.09
N ALA A 386 -1.91 -0.85 2.24
CA ALA A 386 -1.34 -2.20 2.35
C ALA A 386 -1.87 -2.96 3.57
N ARG A 387 -1.93 -2.31 4.74
CA ARG A 387 -2.53 -2.89 5.96
C ARG A 387 -3.99 -3.26 5.77
N ARG A 388 -4.80 -2.38 5.17
CA ARG A 388 -6.25 -2.60 4.97
C ARG A 388 -6.55 -3.82 4.09
N TYR A 389 -5.64 -4.20 3.21
CA TYR A 389 -5.78 -5.37 2.35
C TYR A 389 -5.00 -6.59 2.87
N ASP A 390 -4.46 -6.53 4.09
CA ASP A 390 -3.67 -7.62 4.72
C ASP A 390 -2.52 -8.08 3.81
N LEU A 391 -1.86 -7.11 3.16
CA LEU A 391 -0.71 -7.37 2.32
C LEU A 391 0.49 -7.80 3.19
N GLN A 392 1.43 -8.54 2.60
CA GLN A 392 2.67 -8.94 3.30
C GLN A 392 3.48 -7.73 3.79
N GLY A 393 3.48 -6.66 3.00
CA GLY A 393 4.42 -5.57 3.20
C GLY A 393 4.28 -4.40 2.26
N ILE A 394 5.22 -3.47 2.43
CA ILE A 394 5.49 -2.37 1.49
C ILE A 394 6.93 -2.46 0.98
N ALA A 395 7.18 -1.92 -0.20
CA ALA A 395 8.50 -1.80 -0.80
C ALA A 395 8.80 -0.32 -1.13
N LEU A 396 9.80 0.25 -0.47
CA LEU A 396 10.15 1.67 -0.60
C LEU A 396 11.17 1.85 -1.74
N TRP A 397 10.74 2.49 -2.83
CA TRP A 397 11.60 2.92 -3.93
C TRP A 397 11.87 4.42 -3.82
N ARG A 398 13.00 4.87 -3.28
CA ARG A 398 14.14 4.10 -2.76
C ARG A 398 14.77 4.80 -1.56
N LEU A 399 15.63 4.08 -0.84
CA LEU A 399 16.45 4.64 0.22
C LEU A 399 17.36 5.77 -0.30
N GLY A 400 17.62 6.76 0.55
CA GLY A 400 18.39 7.97 0.25
C GLY A 400 17.50 9.17 -0.14
N LEU A 401 16.18 8.99 -0.18
CA LEU A 401 15.20 10.00 -0.60
C LEU A 401 14.11 10.27 0.44
N LEU A 402 14.07 9.51 1.53
CA LEU A 402 13.13 9.73 2.62
C LEU A 402 13.64 10.86 3.51
N ASP A 403 12.74 11.72 3.98
CA ASP A 403 13.01 12.64 5.07
C ASP A 403 12.48 12.09 6.41
N GLU A 404 12.87 12.72 7.51
CA GLU A 404 12.45 12.31 8.87
C GLU A 404 10.92 12.27 9.06
N ASN A 405 10.17 13.14 8.36
CA ASN A 405 8.71 13.13 8.46
C ASN A 405 8.11 11.91 7.74
N MET A 406 8.69 11.51 6.61
CA MET A 406 8.30 10.27 5.92
C MET A 406 8.66 9.03 6.74
N TRP A 407 9.85 8.99 7.32
CA TRP A 407 10.23 7.89 8.22
C TRP A 407 9.29 7.77 9.41
N TYR A 408 8.96 8.89 10.05
CA TYR A 408 7.99 8.91 11.14
C TYR A 408 6.58 8.47 10.70
N SER A 409 6.10 8.93 9.53
CA SER A 409 4.75 8.60 9.07
C SER A 409 4.61 7.12 8.67
N ILE A 410 5.68 6.51 8.15
CA ILE A 410 5.74 5.08 7.85
C ILE A 410 5.85 4.26 9.15
N SER A 411 6.76 4.63 10.05
CA SER A 411 7.10 3.84 11.25
C SER A 411 6.06 3.93 12.37
N SER A 412 5.40 5.07 12.55
CA SER A 412 4.36 5.25 13.58
C SER A 412 3.16 4.31 13.41
N ARG A 413 3.07 3.63 12.27
CA ARG A 413 1.99 2.73 11.89
C ARG A 413 2.42 1.27 11.78
N ILE A 414 3.69 0.96 11.94
CA ILE A 414 4.20 -0.40 11.80
C ILE A 414 4.81 -0.84 13.14
N ALA A 415 4.43 -2.03 13.60
CA ALA A 415 5.08 -2.63 14.75
C ALA A 415 6.33 -3.40 14.31
N PHE A 416 7.48 -2.98 14.81
CA PHE A 416 8.76 -3.66 14.60
C PHE A 416 9.00 -4.66 15.74
N ASN A 417 9.57 -5.82 15.42
CA ASN A 417 9.84 -6.89 16.39
C ASN A 417 11.23 -6.78 17.01
#